data_AF-A0A7J9J524-F1
#
_entry.id   AF-A0A7J9J524-F1
#
_cell.length_a   1.000
_cell.length_b   1.000
_cell.length_c   1.000
_cell.angle_alpha   90.00
_cell.angle_beta   90.00
_cell.angle_gamma   90.00
#
_symmetry.space_group_name_H-M   'P 1'
#
loop_
_entity.id
_entity.type
_entity.pdbx_description
1 polymer ?
#
loop_
_entity_poly.entity_id
_entity_poly.type
_entity_poly.pdbx_seq_one_letter_code
_entity_poly.pdbx_strand_id
1 'polypeptide(L)'
;MDPILRQWKEGIITSTFVRGEAEAILNTLLARYPREDCRVWSGEPIGDYTVRSGYRRLIMEDPSLTTDDAENTNKALHEGIHQTVIETMKFIQTYLREWEMANNNLPGHRIEDQ
;
A
#
# COMPACT_ATOMS: atom_id res chain seq x y z
N MET A 1 17.97 -0.12 -18.90
CA MET A 1 19.12 -0.79 -18.26
C MET A 1 19.54 -2.00 -19.09
N ASP A 2 20.83 -2.31 -19.16
CA ASP A 2 21.33 -3.61 -19.62
C ASP A 2 21.17 -4.66 -18.50
N PRO A 3 20.39 -5.73 -18.70
CA PRO A 3 20.10 -6.70 -17.64
C PRO A 3 21.32 -7.55 -17.24
N ILE A 4 22.33 -7.66 -18.11
CA ILE A 4 23.53 -8.46 -17.89
C ILE A 4 24.61 -7.59 -17.25
N LEU A 5 24.90 -6.44 -17.87
CA LEU A 5 25.98 -5.54 -17.45
C LEU A 5 25.58 -4.62 -16.28
N ARG A 6 24.28 -4.54 -15.97
CA ARG A 6 23.71 -3.65 -14.96
C ARG A 6 24.12 -2.19 -15.13
N GLN A 7 24.13 -1.74 -16.37
CA GLN A 7 24.46 -0.37 -16.74
C GLN A 7 23.28 0.32 -17.41
N TRP A 8 23.25 1.64 -17.31
CA TRP A 8 22.32 2.44 -18.09
C TRP A 8 22.63 2.28 -19.58
N LYS A 9 21.58 2.17 -20.40
CA LYS A 9 21.73 2.17 -21.85
C LYS A 9 21.78 3.61 -22.31
N GLU A 10 22.93 4.26 -22.11
CA GLU A 10 23.10 5.71 -22.28
C GLU A 10 22.54 6.23 -23.60
N GLY A 11 22.88 5.59 -24.72
CA GLY A 11 22.39 6.00 -26.04
C GLY A 11 20.86 5.96 -26.17
N ILE A 12 20.19 5.01 -25.50
CA ILE A 12 18.72 4.98 -25.49
C ILE A 12 18.21 6.14 -24.65
N ILE A 13 18.73 6.32 -23.44
CA ILE A 13 18.27 7.35 -22.50
C ILE A 13 18.44 8.76 -23.07
N THR A 14 19.60 9.07 -23.66
CA THR A 14 19.86 10.37 -24.28
C THR A 14 19.04 10.62 -25.54
N SER A 15 18.61 9.56 -26.24
CA SER A 15 17.74 9.68 -27.42
C SER A 15 16.24 9.78 -27.07
N THR A 16 15.82 9.25 -25.92
CA THR A 16 14.40 9.17 -25.52
C THR A 16 13.96 10.33 -24.62
N PHE A 17 14.84 10.82 -23.75
CA PHE A 17 14.49 11.82 -22.73
C PHE A 17 15.14 13.17 -23.04
N VAL A 18 14.52 14.27 -22.58
CA VAL A 18 15.16 15.58 -22.68
C VAL A 18 16.40 15.62 -21.78
N ARG A 19 17.37 16.48 -22.12
CA ARG A 19 18.70 16.51 -21.47
C ARG A 19 18.65 16.46 -19.94
N GLY A 20 17.80 17.28 -19.30
CA GLY A 20 17.71 17.31 -17.83
C GLY A 20 17.19 16.00 -17.22
N GLU A 21 16.23 15.35 -17.87
CA GLU A 21 15.71 14.04 -17.44
C GLU A 21 16.72 12.93 -17.70
N ALA A 22 17.37 12.95 -18.86
CA ALA A 22 18.42 12.00 -19.21
C ALA A 22 19.57 12.06 -18.19
N GLU A 23 20.03 13.26 -17.83
CA GLU A 23 21.04 13.47 -16.79
C GLU A 23 20.57 12.93 -15.43
N ALA A 24 19.33 13.19 -15.03
CA ALA A 24 18.78 12.68 -13.77
C ALA A 24 18.71 11.14 -13.72
N ILE A 25 18.30 10.50 -14.82
CA ILE A 25 18.25 9.03 -14.93
C ILE A 25 19.66 8.45 -14.84
N LEU A 26 20.62 8.99 -15.60
CA LEU A 26 22.00 8.50 -15.60
C LEU A 26 22.69 8.66 -14.24
N ASN A 27 22.31 9.67 -13.46
CA ASN A 27 22.80 9.87 -12.09
C ASN A 27 22.13 8.96 -11.05
N THR A 28 21.05 8.24 -11.40
CA THR A 28 20.40 7.30 -10.50
C THR A 28 21.27 6.05 -10.36
N LEU A 29 21.66 5.70 -9.13
CA LEU A 29 22.49 4.52 -8.86
C LEU A 29 21.72 3.23 -9.15
N LEU A 30 22.33 2.35 -9.96
CA LEU A 30 21.81 1.00 -10.19
C LEU A 30 22.22 0.07 -9.04
N ALA A 31 21.33 -0.85 -8.67
CA ALA A 31 21.60 -1.83 -7.63
C ALA A 31 22.76 -2.75 -8.02
N ARG A 32 23.78 -2.85 -7.15
CA ARG A 32 24.98 -3.68 -7.36
C ARG A 32 24.67 -5.16 -7.50
N TYR A 33 23.64 -5.63 -6.78
CA TYR A 33 23.24 -7.03 -6.76
C TYR A 33 21.90 -7.21 -7.46
N PRO A 34 21.69 -8.36 -8.12
CA PRO A 34 20.37 -8.78 -8.55
C PRO A 34 19.40 -8.79 -7.39
N ARG A 35 18.37 -7.96 -7.51
CA ARG A 35 17.22 -7.93 -6.62
C ARG A 35 15.99 -8.03 -7.49
N GLU A 36 15.07 -8.88 -7.09
CA GLU A 36 13.75 -8.93 -7.71
C GLU A 36 13.01 -7.62 -7.43
N ASP A 37 12.19 -7.20 -8.39
CA ASP A 37 11.34 -6.04 -8.20
C ASP A 37 10.41 -6.29 -7.00
N CYS A 38 10.38 -5.34 -6.06
CA CYS A 38 9.56 -5.44 -4.87
C CYS A 38 8.74 -4.17 -4.69
N ARG A 39 7.55 -4.32 -4.10
CA ARG A 39 6.72 -3.19 -3.68
C ARG A 39 7.22 -2.72 -2.33
N VAL A 40 7.53 -1.44 -2.22
CA VAL A 40 8.05 -0.81 -1.01
C VAL A 40 7.01 0.19 -0.51
N TRP A 41 6.60 0.05 0.75
CA TRP A 41 5.71 0.96 1.44
C TRP A 41 6.47 2.21 1.93
N SER A 42 6.09 3.39 1.45
CA SER A 42 6.78 4.64 1.79
C SER A 42 6.46 5.17 3.20
N GLY A 43 5.47 4.60 3.87
CA GLY A 43 5.09 5.04 5.22
C GLY A 43 5.91 4.42 6.35
N GLU A 44 6.88 3.54 6.05
CA GLU A 44 7.84 3.00 7.04
C GLU A 44 9.27 2.97 6.48
N PRO A 45 10.32 3.23 7.29
CA PRO A 45 11.70 3.34 6.80
C PRO A 45 12.26 2.06 6.15
N ILE A 46 11.77 0.90 6.57
CA ILE A 46 12.22 -0.41 6.08
C ILE A 46 11.51 -0.78 4.77
N GLY A 47 10.40 -0.10 4.45
CA GLY A 47 9.63 -0.38 3.25
C GLY A 47 8.54 -1.43 3.41
N ASP A 48 8.36 -1.98 4.60
CA ASP A 48 7.34 -2.98 4.87
C ASP A 48 6.00 -2.31 5.21
N TYR A 49 4.92 -2.86 4.64
CA TYR A 49 3.58 -2.41 4.98
C TYR A 49 3.14 -3.02 6.32
N THR A 50 2.59 -2.17 7.20
CA THR A 50 1.83 -2.61 8.36
C THR A 50 0.45 -1.96 8.35
N VAL A 51 -0.55 -2.61 8.95
CA VAL A 51 -1.90 -2.02 9.10
C VAL A 51 -1.81 -0.65 9.79
N ARG A 52 -0.93 -0.53 10.80
CA ARG A 52 -0.68 0.73 11.53
C ARG A 52 -0.16 1.84 10.61
N SER A 53 0.82 1.53 9.76
CA SER A 53 1.42 2.53 8.88
C SER A 53 0.47 2.94 7.76
N GLY A 54 -0.33 2.01 7.24
CA GLY A 54 -1.40 2.31 6.29
C GLY A 54 -2.47 3.22 6.90
N TYR A 55 -2.95 2.88 8.10
CA TYR A 55 -3.93 3.70 8.82
C TYR A 55 -3.41 5.10 9.15
N ARG A 56 -2.16 5.20 9.65
CA ARG A 56 -1.51 6.49 9.90
C ARG A 56 -1.50 7.37 8.65
N ARG A 57 -1.21 6.78 7.48
CA ARG A 57 -1.21 7.48 6.19
C ARG A 57 -2.60 8.01 5.84
N LEU A 58 -3.65 7.22 6.05
CA LEU A 58 -5.04 7.61 5.79
C LEU A 58 -5.49 8.78 6.68
N ILE A 59 -5.18 8.74 7.99
CA ILE A 59 -5.47 9.86 8.90
C ILE A 59 -4.72 11.13 8.49
N MET A 60 -3.47 10.99 8.06
CA MET A 60 -2.69 12.15 7.60
C MET A 60 -3.28 12.79 6.33
N GLU A 61 -3.89 11.99 5.45
CA GLU A 61 -4.54 12.47 4.23
C GLU A 61 -5.92 13.06 4.48
N ASP A 62 -6.68 12.44 5.39
CA ASP A 62 -8.00 12.91 5.81
C ASP A 62 -8.13 12.86 7.33
N PRO A 63 -7.82 13.99 8.02
CA PRO A 63 -7.95 14.10 9.46
C PRO A 63 -9.39 13.97 9.96
N SER A 64 -10.40 14.04 9.09
CA SER A 64 -11.79 13.84 9.52
C SER A 64 -12.13 12.37 9.81
N LEU A 65 -11.27 11.42 9.39
CA LEU A 65 -11.37 10.00 9.73
C LEU A 65 -11.09 9.69 11.20
N THR A 66 -10.74 10.69 12.02
CA THR A 66 -10.49 10.54 13.46
C THR A 66 -11.77 10.62 14.31
N THR A 67 -12.97 10.50 13.72
CA THR A 67 -14.24 10.60 14.47
C THR A 67 -14.25 9.66 15.68
N ASP A 68 -14.71 10.20 16.81
CA ASP A 68 -14.59 9.69 18.19
C ASP A 68 -15.03 8.23 18.43
N ASP A 69 -15.71 7.58 17.47
CA ASP A 69 -16.02 6.14 17.49
C ASP A 69 -14.79 5.24 17.24
N ALA A 70 -13.74 5.80 16.63
CA ALA A 70 -12.48 5.12 16.34
C ALA A 70 -11.63 4.88 17.59
N GLU A 71 -11.83 5.64 18.68
CA GLU A 71 -11.01 5.53 19.89
C GLU A 71 -11.25 4.20 20.62
N ASN A 72 -12.48 3.65 20.53
CA ASN A 72 -12.88 2.48 21.29
C ASN A 72 -12.64 1.14 20.56
N THR A 73 -12.67 1.13 19.22
CA THR A 73 -12.37 -0.07 18.40
C THR A 73 -10.87 -0.19 18.11
N ASN A 74 -10.16 0.92 17.90
CA ASN A 74 -8.73 0.91 17.63
C ASN A 74 -7.86 0.74 18.87
N LYS A 75 -8.41 0.92 20.09
CA LYS A 75 -7.70 0.59 21.33
C LYS A 75 -7.25 -0.88 21.35
N ALA A 76 -8.07 -1.80 20.84
CA ALA A 76 -7.72 -3.23 20.77
C ALA A 76 -6.52 -3.51 19.83
N LEU A 77 -6.42 -2.80 18.71
CA LEU A 77 -5.25 -2.85 17.82
C LEU A 77 -4.04 -2.07 18.38
N HIS A 78 -4.28 -0.97 19.09
CA HIS A 78 -3.26 -0.10 19.69
C HIS A 78 -2.58 -0.75 20.91
N GLU A 79 -3.33 -1.50 21.72
CA GLU A 79 -2.85 -2.19 22.92
C GLU A 79 -2.37 -3.63 22.65
N GLY A 80 -2.38 -4.09 21.38
CA GLY A 80 -1.90 -5.42 21.02
C GLY A 80 -2.82 -6.57 21.43
N ILE A 81 -4.11 -6.30 21.61
CA ILE A 81 -5.13 -7.29 22.04
C ILE A 81 -5.39 -8.33 20.94
N HIS A 82 -5.02 -8.05 19.68
CA HIS A 82 -5.08 -8.99 18.56
C HIS A 82 -3.73 -9.18 17.88
N GLN A 83 -2.68 -9.45 18.67
CA GLN A 83 -1.34 -9.71 18.13
C GLN A 83 -1.23 -11.09 17.45
N THR A 84 -2.18 -12.00 17.72
CA THR A 84 -2.13 -13.35 17.15
C THR A 84 -2.88 -13.42 15.81
N VAL A 85 -2.37 -14.26 14.92
CA VAL A 85 -2.96 -14.51 13.59
C VAL A 85 -4.42 -14.96 13.70
N ILE A 86 -4.75 -15.74 14.73
CA ILE A 86 -6.10 -16.28 14.96
C ILE A 86 -7.09 -15.19 15.34
N GLU A 87 -6.69 -14.28 16.23
CA GLU A 87 -7.55 -13.18 16.68
C GLU A 87 -7.77 -12.17 15.55
N THR A 88 -6.73 -11.85 14.79
CA THR A 88 -6.84 -11.03 13.58
C THR A 88 -7.77 -11.68 12.55
N MET A 89 -7.65 -12.99 12.31
CA MET A 89 -8.54 -13.71 11.40
C MET A 89 -10.00 -13.66 11.85
N LYS A 90 -10.27 -13.84 13.16
CA LYS A 90 -11.64 -13.75 13.70
C LYS A 90 -12.21 -12.35 13.54
N PHE A 91 -11.44 -11.31 13.82
CA PHE A 91 -11.85 -9.92 13.61
C PHE A 91 -12.23 -9.66 12.15
N ILE A 92 -11.38 -10.07 11.20
CA ILE A 92 -11.63 -9.90 9.76
C ILE A 92 -12.90 -10.66 9.33
N GLN A 93 -13.09 -11.90 9.79
CA GLN A 93 -14.27 -12.70 9.45
C GLN A 93 -15.57 -12.08 9.98
N THR A 94 -15.55 -11.55 11.21
CA THR A 94 -16.71 -10.87 11.80
C THR A 94 -17.04 -9.60 11.02
N TYR A 95 -16.04 -8.78 10.71
CA TYR A 95 -16.21 -7.55 9.95
C TYR A 95 -16.79 -7.80 8.56
N LEU A 96 -16.27 -8.79 7.82
CA LEU A 96 -16.77 -9.13 6.49
C LEU A 96 -18.22 -9.64 6.53
N ARG A 97 -18.57 -10.45 7.54
CA ARG A 97 -19.95 -10.93 7.73
C ARG A 97 -20.91 -9.78 8.01
N GLU A 98 -20.53 -8.86 8.88
CA GLU A 98 -21.34 -7.68 9.20
C GLU A 98 -21.53 -6.79 7.98
N TRP A 99 -20.46 -6.60 7.19
CA TRP A 99 -20.53 -5.88 5.92
C TRP A 99 -21.44 -6.57 4.90
N GLU A 100 -21.34 -7.90 4.73
CA GLU A 100 -22.23 -8.68 3.86
C GLU A 100 -23.69 -8.57 4.30
N MET A 101 -23.97 -8.62 5.60
CA MET A 101 -25.33 -8.45 6.13
C MET A 101 -25.87 -7.03 5.91
N ALA A 102 -25.03 -6.01 6.07
CA ALA A 102 -25.41 -4.62 5.80
C ALA A 102 -25.68 -4.39 4.31
N ASN A 103 -24.89 -4.99 3.43
CA ASN A 103 -25.01 -4.82 1.99
C ASN A 103 -26.14 -5.67 1.38
N ASN A 104 -26.47 -6.82 1.97
CA ASN A 104 -27.63 -7.64 1.59
C ASN A 104 -28.98 -7.03 2.00
N ASN A 105 -28.98 -5.97 2.81
CA ASN A 105 -30.20 -5.28 3.25
C ASN A 105 -30.50 -3.97 2.48
N LEU A 106 -29.72 -3.64 1.44
CA LEU A 106 -30.01 -2.50 0.55
C LEU A 106 -30.81 -2.97 -0.68
N PRO A 107 -32.03 -2.44 -0.94
CA PRO A 107 -32.75 -2.75 -2.16
C PRO A 107 -32.16 -1.93 -3.31
N GLY A 108 -31.35 -2.57 -4.17
CA GLY A 108 -30.74 -1.89 -5.31
C GLY A 108 -30.27 -2.86 -6.38
N HIS A 109 -31.08 -2.98 -7.43
CA HIS A 109 -30.93 -3.78 -8.65
C HIS A 109 -29.51 -4.22 -9.06
N ARG A 110 -29.39 -5.53 -9.26
CA ARG A 110 -28.49 -6.14 -10.24
C ARG A 110 -28.87 -5.62 -11.63
N ILE A 111 -28.14 -4.64 -12.15
CA ILE A 111 -28.12 -4.37 -13.60
C ILE A 111 -27.26 -5.49 -14.18
N GLU A 112 -27.92 -6.56 -14.64
CA GLU A 112 -27.33 -7.43 -15.64
C GLU A 112 -27.55 -6.78 -17.00
N ASP A 113 -26.44 -6.53 -17.69
CA ASP A 113 -26.43 -6.20 -19.10
C ASP A 113 -26.87 -7.43 -19.92
N GLN A 114 -27.84 -7.17 -20.81
CA GLN A 114 -28.31 -7.93 -21.99
C GLN A 114 -29.35 -9.04 -21.80
#